data_AF-A0A920VNC7-F1
#
_entry.id   AF-A0A920VNC7-F1
#
_cell.length_a   1.000
_cell.length_b   1.000
_cell.length_c   1.000
_cell.angle_alpha   90.00
_cell.angle_beta   90.00
_cell.angle_gamma   90.00
#
_symmetry.space_group_name_H-M   'P 1'
#
loop_
_entity.id
_entity.type
_entity.pdbx_description
1 polymer ?
#
loop_
_entity_poly.entity_id
_entity_poly.type
_entity_poly.pdbx_seq_one_letter_code
_entity_poly.pdbx_strand_id
1 'polypeptide(L)'
;MSWSQTSDIVSLHVALTDDTQHMINRTRLEQMKPGTILINTGRGELVDEAALVEALSSEHLKAAGLDVYCTEPLPLHPRWWLSRTWY
;
A
#
# COMPACT_ATOMS: atom_id res chain seq x y z
N MET A 1 8.01 10.63 12.77
CA MET A 1 7.72 9.28 13.33
C MET A 1 8.55 8.27 12.56
N SER A 2 9.51 7.61 13.23
CA SER A 2 10.61 6.84 12.61
C SER A 2 10.24 5.43 12.16
N TRP A 3 9.02 4.96 12.41
CA TRP A 3 8.63 3.57 12.15
C TRP A 3 8.73 3.17 10.68
N SER A 4 8.45 4.08 9.74
CA SER A 4 8.48 3.74 8.30
C SER A 4 9.87 3.35 7.84
N GLN A 5 10.91 3.95 8.42
CA GLN A 5 12.31 3.74 8.03
C GLN A 5 12.95 2.50 8.67
N THR A 6 12.29 1.86 9.64
CA THR A 6 12.86 0.73 10.38
C THR A 6 12.02 -0.54 10.29
N SER A 7 10.79 -0.48 9.80
CA SER A 7 9.91 -1.65 9.68
C SER A 7 10.10 -2.41 8.36
N ASP A 8 10.36 -3.71 8.47
CA ASP A 8 10.39 -4.64 7.33
C ASP A 8 8.97 -4.96 6.82
N ILE A 9 7.98 -4.92 7.71
CA ILE A 9 6.57 -5.17 7.40
C ILE A 9 5.73 -4.09 8.06
N VAL A 10 4.79 -3.51 7.31
CA VAL A 10 3.79 -2.56 7.81
C VAL A 10 2.40 -3.12 7.51
N SER A 11 1.57 -3.30 8.54
CA SER A 11 0.20 -3.81 8.40
C SER A 11 -0.80 -2.77 8.87
N LEU A 12 -1.84 -2.50 8.07
CA LEU A 12 -2.85 -1.48 8.35
C LEU A 12 -4.10 -2.10 8.98
N HIS A 13 -4.43 -1.65 10.19
CA HIS A 13 -5.61 -2.09 10.97
C HIS A 13 -6.40 -0.91 11.54
N VAL A 14 -6.37 0.23 10.86
CA VAL A 14 -7.06 1.45 11.29
C VAL A 14 -8.37 1.64 10.53
N ALA A 15 -9.32 2.35 11.15
CA ALA A 15 -10.53 2.78 10.45
C ALA A 15 -10.20 3.85 9.41
N LEU A 16 -11.00 3.91 8.34
CA LEU A 16 -10.98 5.03 7.40
C LEU A 16 -11.73 6.21 8.02
N THR A 17 -11.02 7.32 8.17
CA THR A 17 -11.50 8.62 8.61
C THR A 17 -10.81 9.69 7.77
N ASP A 18 -11.23 10.94 7.90
CA ASP A 18 -10.59 12.07 7.22
C ASP A 18 -9.08 12.18 7.55
N ASP A 19 -8.67 11.76 8.75
CA ASP A 19 -7.27 11.78 9.20
C ASP A 19 -6.44 10.60 8.67
N THR A 20 -7.07 9.47 8.35
CA THR A 20 -6.37 8.25 7.91
C THR A 20 -6.48 8.00 6.41
N GLN A 21 -7.33 8.76 5.72
CA GLN A 21 -7.41 8.73 4.26
C GLN A 21 -6.05 9.07 3.64
N HIS A 22 -5.56 8.18 2.79
CA HIS A 22 -4.23 8.22 2.17
C HIS A 22 -3.09 8.44 3.19
N MET A 23 -3.21 7.87 4.39
CA MET A 23 -2.12 7.91 5.36
C MET A 23 -0.85 7.22 4.83
N ILE A 24 -1.00 6.24 3.94
CA ILE A 24 0.07 5.67 3.13
C ILE A 24 0.02 6.30 1.73
N ASN A 25 0.48 7.56 1.65
CA ASN A 25 0.64 8.30 0.39
C ASN A 25 2.05 8.14 -0.21
N ARG A 26 2.29 8.75 -1.37
CA ARG A 26 3.60 8.79 -2.05
C ARG A 26 4.76 9.14 -1.13
N THR A 27 4.66 10.25 -0.41
CA THR A 27 5.73 10.70 0.49
C THR A 27 5.99 9.69 1.60
N ARG A 28 4.95 9.02 2.11
CA ARG A 28 5.11 7.99 3.12
C ARG A 28 5.81 6.75 2.57
N LEU A 29 5.42 6.33 1.37
CA LEU A 29 6.01 5.20 0.65
C LEU A 29 7.49 5.44 0.37
N GLU A 30 7.88 6.63 -0.11
CA GLU A 30 9.29 7.00 -0.36
C GLU A 30 10.16 7.00 0.90
N GLN A 31 9.53 7.24 2.06
CA GLN A 31 10.20 7.22 3.37
C GLN A 31 10.22 5.83 4.02
N MET A 32 9.62 4.82 3.39
CA MET A 32 9.69 3.46 3.91
C MET A 32 11.08 2.88 3.68
N LYS A 33 11.46 1.93 4.52
CA LYS A 33 12.69 1.16 4.31
C LYS A 33 12.61 0.48 2.94
N PRO A 34 13.62 0.60 2.06
CA PRO A 34 13.63 -0.16 0.82
C PRO A 34 13.50 -1.66 1.09
N GLY A 35 12.61 -2.32 0.35
CA GLY A 35 12.27 -3.73 0.54
C GLY A 35 11.20 -4.03 1.58
N THR A 36 10.53 -3.02 2.14
CA THR A 36 9.37 -3.23 3.03
C THR A 36 8.23 -3.95 2.31
N ILE A 37 7.47 -4.74 3.07
CA ILE A 37 6.20 -5.35 2.64
C ILE A 37 5.05 -4.56 3.28
N LEU A 38 4.08 -4.14 2.47
CA LEU A 38 2.85 -3.50 2.94
C LEU A 38 1.69 -4.50 2.97
N ILE A 39 0.93 -4.53 4.06
CA ILE A 39 -0.28 -5.35 4.19
C ILE A 39 -1.47 -4.42 4.50
N ASN A 40 -2.55 -4.52 3.74
CA ASN A 40 -3.78 -3.77 4.00
C ASN A 40 -5.00 -4.69 4.01
N THR A 41 -5.61 -4.83 5.20
CA THR A 41 -6.89 -5.52 5.41
C THR A 41 -7.95 -4.57 5.98
N GLY A 42 -7.74 -3.26 5.83
CA GLY A 42 -8.57 -2.20 6.40
C GLY A 42 -9.56 -1.62 5.39
N ARG A 43 -9.18 -0.52 4.74
CA ARG A 43 -9.90 0.09 3.60
C ARG A 43 -8.91 0.46 2.51
N GLY A 44 -9.33 0.41 1.25
CA GLY A 44 -8.48 0.75 0.12
C GLY A 44 -7.93 2.17 0.21
N GLU A 45 -8.79 3.10 0.59
CA GLU A 45 -8.52 4.55 0.67
C GLU A 45 -7.54 4.93 1.79
N LEU A 46 -7.06 3.98 2.60
CA LEU A 46 -5.91 4.21 3.50
C LEU A 46 -4.60 4.38 2.72
N VAL A 47 -4.56 3.87 1.48
CA VAL A 47 -3.38 3.85 0.62
C VAL A 47 -3.68 4.64 -0.65
N ASP A 48 -2.74 5.48 -1.07
CA ASP A 48 -2.74 6.01 -2.43
C ASP A 48 -2.35 4.87 -3.38
N GLU A 49 -3.33 4.25 -4.03
CA GLU A 49 -3.10 3.12 -4.95
C GLU A 49 -2.16 3.47 -6.10
N ALA A 50 -2.21 4.72 -6.59
CA ALA A 50 -1.34 5.14 -7.69
C ALA A 50 0.13 5.14 -7.25
N ALA A 51 0.39 5.73 -6.08
CA ALA A 51 1.71 5.76 -5.50
C ALA A 51 2.19 4.35 -5.06
N LEU A 52 1.29 3.50 -4.55
CA LEU A 52 1.62 2.13 -4.15
C LEU A 52 2.24 1.37 -5.32
N VAL A 53 1.66 1.48 -6.51
CA VAL A 53 2.17 0.71 -7.63
C VAL A 53 3.41 1.31 -8.24
N GLU A 54 3.60 2.62 -8.20
CA GLU A 54 4.91 3.19 -8.52
C GLU A 54 6.00 2.65 -7.58
N ALA A 55 5.70 2.53 -6.27
CA ALA A 55 6.62 1.97 -5.29
C ALA A 55 6.90 0.47 -5.52
N LEU A 56 5.90 -0.31 -5.96
CA LEU A 56 6.09 -1.71 -6.35
C LEU A 56 6.85 -1.87 -7.67
N SER A 57 6.54 -1.03 -8.66
CA SER A 57 7.14 -1.07 -10.00
C SER A 57 8.61 -0.65 -9.98
N SER A 58 8.97 0.28 -9.08
CA SER A 58 10.36 0.70 -8.84
C SER A 58 11.15 -0.25 -7.94
N GLU A 59 10.53 -1.33 -7.46
CA GLU A 59 11.09 -2.27 -6.47
C GLU A 59 11.48 -1.61 -5.13
N HIS A 60 10.98 -0.40 -4.85
CA HIS A 60 11.15 0.23 -3.55
C HIS A 60 10.42 -0.56 -2.46
N LEU A 61 9.18 -0.99 -2.74
CA LEU A 61 8.51 -2.01 -1.95
C LEU A 61 8.80 -3.41 -2.51
N LYS A 62 9.02 -4.37 -1.62
CA LYS A 62 9.25 -5.76 -2.00
C LYS A 62 7.99 -6.44 -2.51
N ALA A 63 6.86 -6.17 -1.85
CA ALA A 63 5.55 -6.72 -2.15
C ALA A 63 4.44 -5.94 -1.43
N ALA A 64 3.20 -6.15 -1.86
CA ALA A 64 2.02 -5.76 -1.10
C ALA A 64 1.00 -6.92 -1.04
N GLY A 65 0.39 -7.11 0.13
CA GLY A 65 -0.78 -7.98 0.33
C GLY A 65 -2.01 -7.14 0.59
N LEU A 66 -3.02 -7.22 -0.27
CA LEU A 66 -4.20 -6.35 -0.24
C LEU A 66 -5.48 -7.20 -0.24
N ASP A 67 -6.31 -7.03 0.79
CA ASP A 67 -7.66 -7.61 0.88
C ASP A 67 -8.75 -6.60 0.48
N VAL A 68 -8.38 -5.33 0.36
CA VAL A 68 -9.29 -4.19 0.16
C VAL A 68 -8.76 -3.22 -0.90
N TYR A 69 -9.67 -2.57 -1.63
CA TYR A 69 -9.36 -1.66 -2.74
C TYR A 69 -10.26 -0.43 -2.73
N CYS A 70 -9.81 0.66 -3.36
CA CYS A 70 -10.60 1.91 -3.46
C CYS A 70 -11.87 1.73 -4.30
N THR A 71 -11.89 0.75 -5.20
CA THR A 71 -13.07 0.39 -5.99
C THR A 71 -13.25 -1.11 -5.92
N GLU A 72 -14.40 -1.51 -5.38
CA GLU A 72 -14.81 -2.89 -5.24
C GLU A 72 -16.17 -3.11 -5.94
N PRO A 73 -16.37 -4.27 -6.60
CA PRO A 73 -15.42 -5.36 -6.77
C PRO A 73 -14.26 -4.97 -7.70
N LEU A 74 -13.12 -5.65 -7.53
CA LEU A 74 -12.01 -5.49 -8.45
C LEU A 74 -12.45 -5.79 -9.88
N PRO A 75 -12.06 -4.96 -10.86
CA PRO A 75 -12.28 -5.29 -12.26
C PRO A 75 -11.52 -6.58 -12.62
N LEU A 76 -12.07 -7.37 -13.55
CA LEU A 76 -11.49 -8.64 -14.02
C LEU A 76 -10.03 -8.53 -14.48
N HIS A 77 -9.60 -7.34 -14.93
CA HIS A 77 -8.22 -7.04 -15.29
C HIS A 77 -7.78 -5.73 -14.63
N PRO A 78 -7.39 -5.75 -13.35
CA PRO A 78 -6.86 -4.58 -12.69
C PRO A 78 -5.52 -4.22 -13.34
N ARG A 79 -5.28 -2.92 -13.55
CA ARG A 79 -4.06 -2.39 -14.20
C ARG A 79 -2.75 -2.82 -13.51
N TRP A 80 -2.86 -3.33 -12.28
CA TRP A 80 -1.77 -3.62 -11.36
C TRP A 80 -1.42 -5.13 -11.27
N TRP A 81 -2.03 -6.00 -12.08
CA TRP A 81 -1.84 -7.47 -12.03
C TRP A 81 -0.38 -7.93 -12.20
N LEU A 82 0.52 -7.09 -12.71
CA LEU A 82 1.91 -7.44 -13.01
C LEU A 82 2.92 -7.03 -11.91
N SER A 83 2.49 -6.38 -10.82
CA SER A 83 3.41 -5.69 -9.89
C SER A 83 3.62 -6.35 -8.52
N ARG A 84 3.96 -7.66 -8.47
CA ARG A 84 4.37 -8.36 -7.21
C ARG A 84 3.36 -8.22 -6.05
N THR A 85 2.08 -8.11 -6.36
CA THR A 85 0.97 -8.13 -5.39
C THR A 85 0.49 -9.56 -5.18
N TRP A 86 0.22 -9.94 -3.93
CA TRP A 86 -0.40 -11.24 -3.60
C TRP A 86 -1.83 -11.02 -3.11
N TYR A 87 -2.73 -11.92 -3.51
CA TYR A 87 -4.12 -12.01 -3.04
C TYR A 87 -4.20 -12.71 -1.68
#